data_AF-A0A523QZH8-F1
#
_entry.id   AF-A0A523QZH8-F1
#
_cell.length_a   1.000
_cell.length_b   1.000
_cell.length_c   1.000
_cell.angle_alpha   90.00
_cell.angle_beta   90.00
_cell.angle_gamma   90.00
#
_symmetry.space_group_name_H-M   'P 1'
#
loop_
_entity.id
_entity.type
_entity.pdbx_description
1 polymer ?
#
loop_
_entity_poly.entity_id
_entity_poly.type
_entity_poly.pdbx_seq_one_letter_code
_entity_poly.pdbx_strand_id
1 'polypeptide(L)'
;MNTRRAIVLAVVSLVLIAAIWAYLILTPEVVAFVPLDAADYLPKTTRIEITFSHEMDPDSVMERLSILPGVAGNFAWEGETLLFTPVKPWATGVEVTVSLASGAKSKLGLAAQGETTWSFTISPTLLAYLWPSDGSADIYGFDPIGGESNQLTESGGVLDFDVGPESRLIFYSAVNQQGGSDLFALDRFQDTGGLILPCKKDICADLTVSPNGSMIALMRNGSEVWLFWLEESVAK
;
A
#
# COMPACT_ATOMS: atom_id res chain seq x y z
N MET A 1 -2.04 38.21 -53.68
CA MET A 1 -1.80 36.85 -53.15
C MET A 1 -3.00 35.98 -53.54
N ASN A 2 -2.81 34.96 -54.40
CA ASN A 2 -3.93 34.23 -55.03
C ASN A 2 -4.77 33.47 -53.99
N THR A 3 -6.06 33.77 -53.91
CA THR A 3 -7.05 33.11 -53.04
C THR A 3 -6.99 31.58 -53.15
N ARG A 4 -6.74 31.01 -54.33
CA ARG A 4 -6.51 29.57 -54.51
C ARG A 4 -5.27 29.04 -53.76
N ARG A 5 -4.16 29.79 -53.76
CA ARG A 5 -2.95 29.41 -52.99
C ARG A 5 -3.21 29.52 -51.49
N ALA A 6 -3.93 30.55 -51.05
CA ALA A 6 -4.32 30.71 -49.65
C ALA A 6 -5.22 29.57 -49.16
N ILE A 7 -6.20 29.15 -49.97
CA ILE A 7 -7.08 28.00 -49.65
C ILE A 7 -6.29 26.69 -49.60
N VAL A 8 -5.41 26.44 -50.58
CA VAL A 8 -4.57 25.22 -50.58
C VAL A 8 -3.67 25.18 -49.35
N LEU A 9 -3.02 26.29 -49.00
CA LEU A 9 -2.20 26.37 -47.78
C LEU A 9 -3.03 26.16 -46.52
N ALA A 10 -4.23 26.73 -46.42
CA ALA A 10 -5.11 26.54 -45.28
C ALA A 10 -5.57 25.08 -45.13
N VAL A 11 -5.94 24.41 -46.23
CA VAL A 11 -6.33 22.99 -46.22
C VAL A 11 -5.15 22.10 -45.83
N VAL A 12 -3.96 22.34 -46.38
CA VAL A 12 -2.75 21.59 -46.03
C VAL A 12 -2.42 21.76 -44.55
N SER A 13 -2.44 22.98 -44.03
CA SER A 13 -2.22 23.23 -42.60
C SER A 13 -3.25 22.50 -41.73
N LEU A 14 -4.52 22.49 -42.12
CA LEU A 14 -5.59 21.83 -41.36
C LEU A 14 -5.41 20.31 -41.35
N VAL A 15 -5.02 19.70 -42.48
CA VAL A 15 -4.70 18.27 -42.57
C VAL A 15 -3.48 17.92 -41.72
N LEU A 16 -2.42 18.74 -41.76
CA LEU A 16 -1.23 18.52 -40.92
C LEU A 16 -1.56 18.63 -39.44
N ILE A 17 -2.35 19.63 -39.04
CA ILE A 17 -2.82 19.78 -37.67
C ILE A 17 -3.64 18.54 -37.26
N ALA A 18 -4.60 18.10 -38.08
CA ALA A 18 -5.39 16.91 -37.80
C ALA A 18 -4.53 15.64 -37.68
N ALA A 19 -3.52 15.47 -38.53
CA ALA A 19 -2.60 14.34 -38.46
C ALA A 19 -1.73 14.36 -37.20
N ILE A 20 -1.24 15.54 -36.80
CA ILE A 20 -0.47 15.72 -35.56
C ILE A 20 -1.36 15.41 -34.35
N TRP A 21 -2.59 15.93 -34.32
CA TRP A 21 -3.55 15.62 -33.25
C TRP A 21 -3.86 14.13 -33.18
N ALA A 22 -4.12 13.48 -34.33
CA ALA A 22 -4.35 12.04 -34.36
C ALA A 22 -3.15 11.24 -33.87
N TYR A 23 -1.93 11.64 -34.25
CA TYR A 23 -0.70 11.00 -33.76
C TYR A 23 -0.56 11.13 -32.24
N LEU A 24 -0.78 12.32 -31.68
CA LEU A 24 -0.72 12.54 -30.23
C LEU A 24 -1.76 11.72 -29.48
N ILE A 25 -2.99 11.64 -30.00
CA ILE A 25 -4.08 10.85 -29.38
C ILE A 25 -3.80 9.35 -29.44
N LEU A 26 -3.19 8.85 -30.52
CA LEU A 26 -2.92 7.42 -30.71
C LEU A 26 -1.58 6.97 -30.10
N THR A 27 -0.78 7.90 -29.59
CA THR A 27 0.50 7.57 -28.94
C THR A 27 0.20 6.94 -27.57
N PRO A 28 0.70 5.73 -27.29
CA PRO A 28 0.45 5.09 -26.01
C PRO A 28 1.20 5.81 -24.88
N GLU A 29 0.58 5.84 -23.71
CA GLU A 29 1.18 6.34 -22.47
C GLU A 29 0.70 5.49 -21.29
N VAL A 30 1.43 5.55 -20.17
CA VAL A 30 0.98 4.99 -18.90
C VAL A 30 0.00 5.97 -18.27
N VAL A 31 -1.25 5.53 -18.06
CA VAL A 31 -2.32 6.38 -17.50
C VAL A 31 -2.51 6.16 -16.00
N ALA A 32 -2.17 4.97 -15.51
CA ALA A 32 -2.22 4.64 -14.10
C ALA A 32 -1.26 3.49 -13.78
N PHE A 33 -0.81 3.45 -12.54
CA PHE A 33 -0.05 2.33 -12.01
C PHE A 33 -0.41 2.10 -10.54
N VAL A 34 -0.32 0.83 -10.13
CA VAL A 34 -0.49 0.39 -8.74
C VAL A 34 0.72 -0.48 -8.39
N PRO A 35 1.34 -0.30 -7.22
CA PRO A 35 1.09 0.73 -6.22
C PRO A 35 1.40 2.14 -6.71
N LEU A 36 0.79 3.15 -6.07
CA LEU A 36 1.07 4.55 -6.36
C LEU A 36 2.52 4.92 -6.01
N ASP A 37 3.02 5.99 -6.62
CA ASP A 37 4.37 6.46 -6.37
C ASP A 37 4.54 6.92 -4.92
N ALA A 38 5.69 6.57 -4.34
CA ALA A 38 6.02 6.73 -2.93
C ALA A 38 5.00 6.08 -1.96
N ALA A 39 4.20 5.12 -2.41
CA ALA A 39 3.37 4.33 -1.52
C ALA A 39 4.26 3.51 -0.57
N ASP A 40 3.91 3.51 0.72
CA ASP A 40 4.68 2.84 1.76
C ASP A 40 3.79 1.86 2.52
N TYR A 41 4.43 1.00 3.30
CA TYR A 41 3.79 0.02 4.19
C TYR A 41 2.91 -0.99 3.47
N LEU A 42 3.37 -1.41 2.29
CA LEU A 42 2.64 -2.35 1.45
C LEU A 42 2.90 -3.81 1.84
N PRO A 43 1.92 -4.70 1.67
CA PRO A 43 2.06 -6.12 1.97
C PRO A 43 3.16 -6.77 1.13
N LYS A 44 3.83 -7.80 1.65
CA LYS A 44 4.88 -8.51 0.90
C LYS A 44 4.39 -9.23 -0.35
N THR A 45 3.09 -9.38 -0.53
CA THR A 45 2.45 -10.01 -1.70
C THR A 45 1.93 -8.98 -2.71
N THR A 46 2.30 -7.71 -2.54
CA THR A 46 1.88 -6.61 -3.41
C THR A 46 2.14 -6.93 -4.88
N ARG A 47 1.08 -6.82 -5.69
CA ARG A 47 1.15 -6.94 -7.15
C ARG A 47 1.42 -5.57 -7.76
N ILE A 48 1.96 -5.58 -8.98
CA ILE A 48 2.17 -4.36 -9.77
C ILE A 48 1.19 -4.36 -10.93
N GLU A 49 0.54 -3.23 -11.17
CA GLU A 49 -0.40 -3.00 -12.25
C GLU A 49 0.04 -1.78 -13.03
N ILE A 50 0.03 -1.86 -14.35
CA ILE A 50 0.36 -0.75 -15.25
C ILE A 50 -0.74 -0.67 -16.29
N THR A 51 -1.55 0.38 -16.22
CA THR A 51 -2.61 0.65 -17.18
C THR A 51 -2.12 1.62 -18.23
N PHE A 52 -2.30 1.25 -19.50
CA PHE A 52 -1.94 2.05 -20.65
C PHE A 52 -3.18 2.71 -21.27
N SER A 53 -2.98 3.79 -22.02
CA SER A 53 -4.07 4.43 -22.78
C SER A 53 -4.54 3.63 -24.00
N HIS A 54 -3.79 2.60 -24.39
CA HIS A 54 -4.02 1.77 -25.57
C HIS A 54 -3.53 0.34 -25.33
N GLU A 55 -4.06 -0.61 -26.11
CA GLU A 55 -3.51 -1.96 -26.15
C GLU A 55 -2.04 -1.96 -26.59
N MET A 56 -1.19 -2.56 -25.75
CA MET A 56 0.25 -2.65 -25.97
C MET A 56 0.68 -3.94 -26.67
N ASP A 57 1.85 -3.90 -27.31
CA ASP A 57 2.59 -5.09 -27.71
C ASP A 57 3.31 -5.68 -26.47
N PRO A 58 2.89 -6.85 -25.97
CA PRO A 58 3.42 -7.43 -24.74
C PRO A 58 4.94 -7.59 -24.74
N ASP A 59 5.53 -8.06 -25.84
CA ASP A 59 6.96 -8.34 -25.92
C ASP A 59 7.76 -7.03 -25.85
N SER A 60 7.28 -5.99 -26.53
CA SER A 60 7.89 -4.65 -26.54
C SER A 60 7.89 -4.00 -25.15
N VAL A 61 6.83 -4.20 -24.36
CA VAL A 61 6.76 -3.74 -22.96
C VAL A 61 7.72 -4.55 -22.10
N MET A 62 7.71 -5.87 -22.21
CA MET A 62 8.56 -6.76 -21.39
C MET A 62 10.06 -6.53 -21.61
N GLU A 63 10.49 -6.19 -22.82
CA GLU A 63 11.88 -5.81 -23.11
C GLU A 63 12.34 -4.50 -22.43
N ARG A 64 11.39 -3.65 -22.03
CA ARG A 64 11.64 -2.28 -21.54
C ARG A 64 11.24 -2.07 -20.09
N LEU A 65 10.52 -3.03 -19.52
CA LEU A 65 10.10 -3.01 -18.14
C LEU A 65 11.21 -3.56 -17.25
N SER A 66 11.59 -2.80 -16.24
CA SER A 66 12.52 -3.20 -15.20
C SER A 66 11.86 -3.03 -13.84
N ILE A 67 12.03 -4.04 -12.98
CA ILE A 67 11.53 -4.06 -11.61
C ILE A 67 12.70 -4.43 -10.70
N LEU A 68 13.06 -3.54 -9.78
CA LEU A 68 14.20 -3.69 -8.88
C LEU A 68 13.74 -3.57 -7.43
N PRO A 69 14.14 -4.46 -6.52
CA PRO A 69 14.94 -5.66 -6.76
C PRO A 69 14.20 -6.68 -7.62
N GLY A 70 14.93 -7.36 -8.50
CA GLY A 70 14.34 -8.37 -9.38
C GLY A 70 13.80 -9.56 -8.60
N VAL A 71 12.50 -9.84 -8.72
CA VAL A 71 11.85 -11.03 -8.17
C VAL A 71 11.20 -11.85 -9.29
N ALA A 72 11.18 -13.16 -9.15
CA ALA A 72 10.41 -14.02 -10.05
C ALA A 72 8.90 -13.73 -9.89
N GLY A 73 8.19 -13.60 -11.00
CA GLY A 73 6.76 -13.32 -11.01
C GLY A 73 6.10 -13.75 -12.31
N ASN A 74 4.77 -13.71 -12.32
CA ASN A 74 3.95 -13.99 -13.48
C ASN A 74 3.43 -12.69 -14.06
N PHE A 75 3.48 -12.56 -15.39
CA PHE A 75 2.88 -11.47 -16.13
C PHE A 75 1.56 -11.92 -16.76
N ALA A 76 0.55 -11.06 -16.68
CA ALA A 76 -0.74 -11.26 -17.31
C ALA A 76 -1.25 -9.93 -17.89
N TRP A 77 -2.13 -10.01 -18.89
CA TRP A 77 -2.77 -8.84 -19.51
C TRP A 77 -4.28 -8.90 -19.31
N GLU A 78 -4.85 -7.81 -18.83
CA GLU A 78 -6.29 -7.60 -18.73
C GLU A 78 -6.65 -6.33 -19.50
N GLY A 79 -7.01 -6.51 -20.78
CA GLY A 79 -7.23 -5.40 -21.71
C GLY A 79 -5.95 -4.58 -21.90
N GLU A 80 -5.99 -3.31 -21.47
CA GLU A 80 -4.89 -2.35 -21.57
C GLU A 80 -4.02 -2.33 -20.29
N THR A 81 -4.24 -3.26 -19.36
CA THR A 81 -3.50 -3.33 -18.09
C THR A 81 -2.56 -4.53 -18.06
N LEU A 82 -1.28 -4.27 -17.81
CA LEU A 82 -0.30 -5.29 -17.46
C LEU A 82 -0.35 -5.56 -15.95
N LEU A 83 -0.41 -6.83 -15.57
CA LEU A 83 -0.36 -7.32 -14.20
C LEU A 83 0.93 -8.09 -13.98
N PHE A 84 1.66 -7.77 -12.92
CA PHE A 84 2.79 -8.55 -12.42
C PHE A 84 2.49 -9.04 -11.01
N THR A 85 2.45 -10.36 -10.85
CA THR A 85 2.26 -11.02 -9.55
C THR A 85 3.54 -11.73 -9.13
N PRO A 86 4.19 -11.33 -8.03
CA PRO A 86 5.41 -11.97 -7.57
C PRO A 86 5.11 -13.41 -7.11
N VAL A 87 5.94 -14.38 -7.51
CA VAL A 87 5.80 -15.80 -7.13
C VAL A 87 6.28 -16.03 -5.70
N LYS A 88 7.28 -15.25 -5.26
CA LYS A 88 7.76 -15.21 -3.88
C LYS A 88 7.45 -13.85 -3.29
N PRO A 89 7.10 -13.75 -1.99
CA PRO A 89 6.92 -12.46 -1.35
C PRO A 89 8.16 -11.58 -1.50
N TRP A 90 7.94 -10.27 -1.62
CA TRP A 90 9.01 -9.28 -1.61
C TRP A 90 9.84 -9.39 -0.34
N ALA A 91 11.12 -8.99 -0.44
CA ALA A 91 11.94 -8.77 0.74
C ALA A 91 11.29 -7.70 1.63
N THR A 92 11.49 -7.80 2.93
CA THR A 92 10.85 -6.90 3.87
C THR A 92 11.58 -5.56 3.93
N GLY A 93 10.85 -4.47 4.14
CA GLY A 93 11.45 -3.13 4.25
C GLY A 93 12.13 -2.66 2.97
N VAL A 94 11.90 -3.34 1.83
CA VAL A 94 12.58 -3.05 0.58
C VAL A 94 11.80 -2.02 -0.22
N GLU A 95 12.51 -1.05 -0.77
CA GLU A 95 12.00 -0.18 -1.81
C GLU A 95 12.04 -0.92 -3.15
N VAL A 96 10.90 -0.97 -3.83
CA VAL A 96 10.75 -1.53 -5.16
C VAL A 96 10.61 -0.38 -6.15
N THR A 97 11.54 -0.27 -7.09
CA THR A 97 11.49 0.66 -8.20
C THR A 97 11.00 -0.06 -9.45
N VAL A 98 10.01 0.52 -10.12
CA VAL A 98 9.52 0.07 -11.41
C VAL A 98 9.87 1.13 -12.44
N SER A 99 10.48 0.73 -13.54
CA SER A 99 10.76 1.62 -14.67
C SER A 99 10.32 0.99 -15.98
N LEU A 100 9.66 1.80 -16.80
CA LEU A 100 9.34 1.49 -18.19
C LEU A 100 10.11 2.46 -19.08
N ALA A 101 11.14 1.92 -19.74
CA ALA A 101 11.93 2.71 -20.67
C ALA A 101 11.11 3.16 -21.89
N SER A 102 11.47 4.31 -22.44
CA SER A 102 10.84 4.84 -23.65
C SER A 102 10.86 3.86 -24.83
N GLY A 103 9.89 3.98 -25.72
CA GLY A 103 9.84 3.20 -26.96
C GLY A 103 9.05 1.90 -26.89
N ALA A 104 8.38 1.60 -25.77
CA ALA A 104 7.42 0.50 -25.69
C ALA A 104 6.28 0.75 -26.68
N LYS A 105 5.89 -0.26 -27.46
CA LYS A 105 4.99 -0.07 -28.61
C LYS A 105 3.56 -0.49 -28.28
N SER A 106 2.60 0.26 -28.83
CA SER A 106 1.21 -0.20 -28.94
C SER A 106 1.08 -1.31 -29.99
N LYS A 107 -0.04 -2.04 -30.00
CA LYS A 107 -0.35 -2.98 -31.09
C LYS A 107 -0.45 -2.33 -32.46
N LEU A 108 -0.67 -1.01 -32.52
CA LEU A 108 -0.65 -0.21 -33.75
C LEU A 108 0.77 0.16 -34.19
N GLY A 109 1.79 -0.21 -33.42
CA GLY A 109 3.21 0.04 -33.71
C GLY A 109 3.71 1.43 -33.30
N LEU A 110 2.86 2.25 -32.67
CA LEU A 110 3.25 3.56 -32.14
C LEU A 110 4.02 3.41 -30.84
N ALA A 111 5.08 4.18 -30.68
CA ALA A 111 5.98 4.07 -29.54
C ALA A 111 5.62 5.08 -28.44
N ALA A 112 5.53 4.59 -27.20
CA ALA A 112 5.36 5.40 -26.01
C ALA A 112 6.54 6.37 -25.87
N GLN A 113 6.21 7.62 -25.55
CA GLN A 113 7.19 8.70 -25.41
C GLN A 113 7.55 8.86 -23.94
N GLY A 114 8.84 9.11 -23.69
CA GLY A 114 9.34 9.28 -22.33
C GLY A 114 9.52 7.97 -21.57
N GLU A 115 10.25 8.07 -20.46
CA GLU A 115 10.39 7.01 -19.48
C GLU A 115 9.36 7.23 -18.37
N THR A 116 8.82 6.16 -17.81
CA THR A 116 7.97 6.20 -16.62
C THR A 116 8.65 5.41 -15.52
N THR A 117 8.95 6.06 -14.40
CA THR A 117 9.62 5.45 -13.25
C THR A 117 8.92 5.88 -11.98
N TRP A 118 8.65 4.92 -11.09
CA TRP A 118 8.06 5.15 -9.78
C TRP A 118 8.57 4.11 -8.79
N SER A 119 8.36 4.36 -7.50
CA SER A 119 8.79 3.47 -6.43
C SER A 119 7.73 3.30 -5.35
N PHE A 120 7.77 2.16 -4.67
CA PHE A 120 6.96 1.89 -3.50
C PHE A 120 7.73 1.03 -2.50
N THR A 121 7.33 1.06 -1.24
CA THR A 121 8.05 0.39 -0.14
C THR A 121 7.21 -0.70 0.49
N ILE A 122 7.82 -1.87 0.66
CA ILE A 122 7.23 -3.04 1.31
C ILE A 122 7.44 -2.93 2.81
N SER A 123 6.39 -3.23 3.59
CA SER A 123 6.44 -3.18 5.05
C SER A 123 7.63 -3.97 5.63
N PRO A 124 8.34 -3.39 6.62
CA PRO A 124 9.33 -4.13 7.41
C PRO A 124 8.65 -5.22 8.25
N THR A 125 9.40 -6.26 8.58
CA THR A 125 8.91 -7.36 9.42
C THR A 125 9.14 -6.96 10.85
N LEU A 126 8.11 -7.09 11.66
CA LEU A 126 8.19 -6.75 13.06
C LEU A 126 7.52 -7.85 13.87
N LEU A 127 8.26 -8.42 14.82
CA LEU A 127 7.69 -9.28 15.85
C LEU A 127 7.34 -8.40 17.05
N ALA A 128 6.04 -8.27 17.35
CA ALA A 128 5.58 -7.58 18.54
C ALA A 128 5.60 -8.54 19.75
N TYR A 129 6.00 -8.05 20.92
CA TYR A 129 6.01 -8.80 22.18
C TYR A 129 5.88 -7.87 23.39
N LEU A 130 5.45 -8.42 24.53
CA LEU A 130 5.37 -7.69 25.81
C LEU A 130 6.68 -7.80 26.59
N TRP A 131 7.15 -6.68 27.13
CA TRP A 131 8.33 -6.61 28.00
C TRP A 131 8.27 -5.38 28.92
N PRO A 132 8.84 -5.40 30.14
CA PRO A 132 9.44 -6.55 30.82
C PRO A 132 8.41 -7.51 31.41
N SER A 133 8.83 -8.75 31.74
CA SER A 133 7.95 -9.79 32.30
C SER A 133 7.71 -9.68 33.80
N ASP A 134 8.53 -8.91 34.50
CA ASP A 134 8.56 -8.77 35.97
C ASP A 134 8.09 -7.39 36.46
N GLY A 135 7.43 -6.63 35.60
CA GLY A 135 6.92 -5.30 35.91
C GLY A 135 5.79 -4.88 34.98
N SER A 136 5.56 -3.56 34.93
CA SER A 136 4.67 -2.94 33.96
C SER A 136 5.22 -3.15 32.55
N ALA A 137 4.57 -4.01 31.77
CA ALA A 137 4.96 -4.29 30.40
C ALA A 137 4.47 -3.21 29.44
N ASP A 138 5.22 -3.01 28.36
CA ASP A 138 4.82 -2.30 27.16
C ASP A 138 5.07 -3.19 25.93
N ILE A 139 4.58 -2.76 24.77
CA ILE A 139 4.78 -3.47 23.52
C ILE A 139 6.11 -3.05 22.92
N TYR A 140 6.93 -4.04 22.60
CA TYR A 140 8.18 -3.89 21.87
C TYR A 140 8.06 -4.54 20.52
N GLY A 141 8.73 -3.95 19.53
CA GLY A 141 8.89 -4.51 18.20
C GLY A 141 10.32 -4.95 17.99
N PHE A 142 10.52 -6.20 17.58
CA PHE A 142 11.82 -6.74 17.18
C PHE A 142 11.89 -6.89 15.65
N ASP A 143 12.92 -6.33 15.04
CA ASP A 143 13.28 -6.62 13.65
C ASP A 143 14.09 -7.93 13.60
N PRO A 144 13.53 -9.03 13.06
CA PRO A 144 14.22 -10.31 13.00
C PRO A 144 15.40 -10.32 12.02
N ILE A 145 15.56 -9.30 11.17
CA ILE A 145 16.66 -9.19 10.21
C ILE A 145 17.78 -8.33 10.78
N GLY A 146 17.47 -7.10 11.21
CA GLY A 146 18.45 -6.19 11.81
C GLY A 146 18.87 -6.59 13.23
N GLY A 147 18.03 -7.33 13.95
CA GLY A 147 18.28 -7.73 15.34
C GLY A 147 18.04 -6.61 16.36
N GLU A 148 17.43 -5.50 15.93
CA GLU A 148 17.12 -4.36 16.79
C GLU A 148 15.74 -4.51 17.43
N SER A 149 15.60 -4.06 18.68
CA SER A 149 14.31 -3.95 19.39
C SER A 149 14.01 -2.49 19.67
N ASN A 150 12.78 -2.07 19.42
CA ASN A 150 12.29 -0.72 19.70
C ASN A 150 11.01 -0.80 20.55
N GLN A 151 10.90 0.08 21.54
CA GLN A 151 9.67 0.23 22.32
C GLN A 151 8.62 0.92 21.42
N LEU A 152 7.41 0.35 21.35
CA LEU A 152 6.31 0.86 20.52
C LEU A 152 5.26 1.60 21.34
N THR A 153 5.12 1.29 22.63
CA THR A 153 4.18 1.96 23.54
C THR A 153 4.86 2.43 24.81
N GLU A 154 4.38 3.54 25.35
CA GLU A 154 4.80 4.08 26.66
C GLU A 154 3.59 4.19 27.61
N SER A 155 2.77 3.14 27.63
CA SER A 155 1.54 3.11 28.42
C SER A 155 1.76 2.67 29.87
N GLY A 156 2.86 1.97 30.15
CA GLY A 156 3.25 1.58 31.50
C GLY A 156 2.38 0.49 32.13
N GLY A 157 1.80 -0.40 31.33
CA GLY A 157 1.05 -1.56 31.82
C GLY A 157 0.10 -2.14 30.78
N VAL A 158 0.62 -2.49 29.61
CA VAL A 158 -0.11 -3.27 28.61
C VAL A 158 -0.39 -4.66 29.17
N LEU A 159 -1.67 -5.04 29.16
CA LEU A 159 -2.13 -6.34 29.63
C LEU A 159 -2.07 -7.40 28.53
N ASP A 160 -2.51 -7.02 27.33
CA ASP A 160 -2.59 -7.88 26.16
C ASP A 160 -2.64 -7.03 24.89
N PHE A 161 -2.26 -7.63 23.76
CA PHE A 161 -2.32 -7.00 22.44
C PHE A 161 -2.60 -8.02 21.34
N ASP A 162 -3.17 -7.54 20.24
CA ASP A 162 -3.35 -8.31 19.02
C ASP A 162 -3.07 -7.41 17.81
N VAL A 163 -2.67 -8.04 16.72
CA VAL A 163 -2.24 -7.35 15.50
C VAL A 163 -3.33 -7.44 14.46
N GLY A 164 -3.77 -6.28 13.98
CA GLY A 164 -4.76 -6.21 12.90
C GLY A 164 -4.22 -6.73 11.56
N PRO A 165 -5.11 -6.88 10.56
CA PRO A 165 -4.73 -7.28 9.22
C PRO A 165 -3.65 -6.37 8.61
N GLU A 166 -2.88 -6.92 7.68
CA GLU A 166 -1.72 -6.25 7.04
C GLU A 166 -0.60 -5.83 8.00
N SER A 167 -0.68 -6.23 9.27
CA SER A 167 0.32 -5.92 10.30
C SER A 167 0.60 -4.41 10.41
N ARG A 168 -0.44 -3.57 10.28
CA ARG A 168 -0.31 -2.12 10.42
C ARG A 168 -0.74 -1.63 11.80
N LEU A 169 -1.95 -1.99 12.21
CA LEU A 169 -2.50 -1.60 13.50
C LEU A 169 -2.16 -2.64 14.56
N ILE A 170 -1.73 -2.18 15.72
CA ILE A 170 -1.64 -2.98 16.95
C ILE A 170 -2.74 -2.49 17.89
N PHE A 171 -3.63 -3.39 18.26
CA PHE A 171 -4.68 -3.13 19.24
C PHE A 171 -4.21 -3.64 20.58
N TYR A 172 -4.33 -2.83 21.62
CA TYR A 172 -3.79 -3.21 22.91
C TYR A 172 -4.63 -2.67 24.05
N SER A 173 -4.67 -3.44 25.12
CA SER A 173 -5.29 -3.04 26.38
C SER A 173 -4.22 -2.61 27.36
N ALA A 174 -4.36 -1.42 27.95
CA ALA A 174 -3.43 -0.93 28.97
C ALA A 174 -4.17 -0.44 30.22
N VAL A 175 -3.55 -0.65 31.38
CA VAL A 175 -4.09 -0.19 32.67
C VAL A 175 -4.31 1.32 32.66
N ASN A 176 -5.41 1.76 33.27
CA ASN A 176 -5.73 3.18 33.38
C ASN A 176 -5.63 3.67 34.84
N GLN A 177 -5.73 4.98 35.04
CA GLN A 177 -5.63 5.61 36.36
C GLN A 177 -6.82 5.29 37.30
N GLN A 178 -7.88 4.66 36.78
CA GLN A 178 -9.08 4.31 37.54
C GLN A 178 -9.03 2.88 38.10
N GLY A 179 -7.95 2.12 37.84
CA GLY A 179 -7.76 0.74 38.28
C GLY A 179 -8.42 -0.31 37.37
N GLY A 180 -8.94 0.11 36.20
CA GLY A 180 -9.32 -0.80 35.11
C GLY A 180 -8.28 -0.76 33.99
N SER A 181 -8.71 -1.09 32.77
CA SER A 181 -7.89 -0.94 31.56
C SER A 181 -8.70 -0.33 30.42
N ASP A 182 -8.03 0.36 29.51
CA ASP A 182 -8.66 0.94 28.31
C ASP A 182 -8.05 0.32 27.05
N LEU A 183 -8.84 0.27 25.98
CA LEU A 183 -8.41 -0.26 24.69
C LEU A 183 -7.88 0.87 23.80
N PHE A 184 -6.73 0.64 23.18
CA PHE A 184 -6.03 1.57 22.31
C PHE A 184 -5.70 0.93 20.95
N ALA A 185 -5.52 1.77 19.94
CA ALA A 185 -4.91 1.42 18.66
C ALA A 185 -3.58 2.15 18.54
N LEU A 186 -2.58 1.47 17.99
CA LEU A 186 -1.32 2.06 17.55
C LEU A 186 -1.14 1.78 16.05
N ASP A 187 -0.99 2.83 15.24
CA ASP A 187 -0.45 2.71 13.89
C ASP A 187 1.08 2.71 13.99
N ARG A 188 1.70 1.55 13.71
CA ARG A 188 3.15 1.35 13.85
C ARG A 188 4.01 2.21 12.92
N PHE A 189 3.39 2.91 11.98
CA PHE A 189 4.06 3.59 10.88
C PHE A 189 3.86 5.10 10.85
N GLN A 190 2.82 5.59 11.52
CA GLN A 190 2.53 7.01 11.59
C GLN A 190 2.76 7.59 13.00
N ASP A 191 3.23 6.77 13.94
CA ASP A 191 3.34 7.11 15.37
C ASP A 191 2.05 7.74 15.92
N THR A 192 0.93 7.37 15.31
CA THR A 192 -0.41 7.83 15.69
C THR A 192 -1.10 6.67 16.38
N GLY A 193 -1.35 6.86 17.66
CA GLY A 193 -2.12 5.94 18.48
C GLY A 193 -3.18 6.70 19.26
N GLY A 194 -4.25 6.00 19.65
CA GLY A 194 -5.39 6.63 20.29
C GLY A 194 -6.24 5.67 21.09
N LEU A 195 -6.93 6.23 22.08
CA LEU A 195 -7.96 5.55 22.85
C LEU A 195 -9.13 5.16 21.92
N ILE A 196 -9.46 3.87 21.88
CA ILE A 196 -10.62 3.33 21.16
C ILE A 196 -11.81 3.21 22.10
N LEU A 197 -11.59 2.62 23.27
CA LEU A 197 -12.65 2.30 24.21
C LEU A 197 -12.19 2.52 25.66
N PRO A 198 -12.77 3.49 26.38
CA PRO A 198 -12.55 3.63 27.81
C PRO A 198 -13.39 2.62 28.60
N CYS A 199 -12.79 1.60 29.21
CA CYS A 199 -13.49 0.66 30.08
C CYS A 199 -13.58 1.14 31.55
N LYS A 200 -12.97 2.28 31.86
CA LYS A 200 -13.09 2.96 33.16
C LYS A 200 -12.55 2.07 34.30
N LYS A 201 -13.42 1.49 35.13
CA LYS A 201 -13.01 0.64 36.26
C LYS A 201 -12.96 -0.84 35.91
N ASP A 202 -13.46 -1.21 34.74
CA ASP A 202 -13.46 -2.60 34.32
C ASP A 202 -12.14 -2.95 33.65
N ILE A 203 -11.74 -4.21 33.80
CA ILE A 203 -10.58 -4.77 33.12
C ILE A 203 -11.04 -5.34 31.80
N CYS A 204 -10.71 -4.65 30.71
CA CYS A 204 -10.81 -5.15 29.35
C CYS A 204 -9.50 -5.87 29.00
N ALA A 205 -9.52 -7.15 28.65
CA ALA A 205 -8.32 -7.94 28.31
C ALA A 205 -8.69 -9.05 27.32
N ASP A 206 -7.72 -9.91 26.99
CA ASP A 206 -7.89 -11.10 26.14
C ASP A 206 -8.54 -10.73 24.80
N LEU A 207 -7.87 -9.84 24.09
CA LEU A 207 -8.42 -9.20 22.92
C LEU A 207 -8.06 -9.98 21.65
N THR A 208 -8.98 -10.02 20.69
CA THR A 208 -8.73 -10.62 19.38
C THR A 208 -9.41 -9.81 18.27
N VAL A 209 -8.66 -9.59 17.19
CA VAL A 209 -9.09 -8.83 16.02
C VAL A 209 -9.60 -9.80 14.96
N SER A 210 -10.72 -9.46 14.33
CA SER A 210 -11.25 -10.29 13.24
C SER A 210 -10.29 -10.33 12.04
N PRO A 211 -10.24 -11.42 11.24
CA PRO A 211 -9.32 -11.54 10.11
C PRO A 211 -9.45 -10.44 9.03
N ASN A 212 -10.62 -9.81 8.94
CA ASN A 212 -10.89 -8.68 8.05
C ASN A 212 -10.69 -7.32 8.73
N GLY A 213 -10.32 -7.28 10.01
CA GLY A 213 -10.02 -6.06 10.76
C GLY A 213 -11.22 -5.19 11.10
N SER A 214 -12.46 -5.67 10.90
CA SER A 214 -13.66 -4.87 11.14
C SER A 214 -14.15 -4.92 12.59
N MET A 215 -13.72 -5.92 13.37
CA MET A 215 -14.19 -6.15 14.73
C MET A 215 -13.05 -6.48 15.69
N ILE A 216 -13.27 -6.16 16.96
CA ILE A 216 -12.49 -6.65 18.10
C ILE A 216 -13.44 -7.37 19.05
N ALA A 217 -13.05 -8.56 19.48
CA ALA A 217 -13.63 -9.23 20.64
C ALA A 217 -12.71 -9.05 21.84
N LEU A 218 -13.27 -8.82 23.03
CA LEU A 218 -12.50 -8.69 24.26
C LEU A 218 -13.30 -9.25 25.44
N MET A 219 -12.59 -9.65 26.51
CA MET A 219 -13.20 -10.02 27.77
C MET A 219 -13.22 -8.83 28.74
N ARG A 220 -14.37 -8.62 29.39
CA ARG A 220 -14.57 -7.64 30.45
C ARG A 220 -14.67 -8.36 31.79
N ASN A 221 -13.84 -7.97 32.74
CA ASN A 221 -13.72 -8.53 34.09
C ASN A 221 -13.55 -10.06 34.10
N GLY A 222 -12.99 -10.64 33.02
CA GLY A 222 -12.70 -12.06 32.89
C GLY A 222 -13.91 -12.98 32.71
N SER A 223 -15.12 -12.46 32.51
CA SER A 223 -16.33 -13.31 32.39
C SER A 223 -17.29 -12.92 31.27
N GLU A 224 -17.28 -11.67 30.80
CA GLU A 224 -18.18 -11.19 29.77
C GLU A 224 -17.44 -10.96 28.46
N VAL A 225 -17.90 -11.58 27.37
CA VAL A 225 -17.37 -11.34 26.02
C VAL A 225 -18.10 -10.17 25.38
N TRP A 226 -17.35 -9.18 24.90
CA TRP A 226 -17.87 -8.00 24.22
C TRP A 226 -17.33 -7.97 22.79
N LEU A 227 -18.18 -7.58 21.84
CA LEU A 227 -17.82 -7.37 20.44
C LEU A 227 -17.92 -5.89 20.11
N PHE A 228 -16.94 -5.38 19.37
CA PHE A 228 -16.81 -3.98 19.02
C PHE A 228 -16.52 -3.83 17.53
N TRP A 229 -17.26 -2.96 16.83
CA TRP A 229 -17.05 -2.65 15.42
C TRP A 229 -16.17 -1.40 15.29
N LEU A 230 -15.09 -1.51 14.51
CA LEU A 230 -14.08 -0.44 14.40
C LEU A 230 -14.52 0.74 13.51
N GLU A 231 -15.45 0.54 12.57
CA GLU A 231 -15.92 1.58 11.65
C GLU A 231 -16.84 2.63 12.32
N GLU A 232 -17.51 2.30 13.42
CA GLU A 232 -18.44 3.22 14.11
C GLU A 232 -17.76 4.13 15.15
N SER A 233 -16.50 3.86 15.51
CA SER A 233 -15.81 4.53 16.61
C SER A 233 -14.78 5.59 16.19
N VAL A 234 -14.40 5.66 14.92
CA VAL A 234 -13.47 6.69 14.38
C VAL A 234 -14.23 7.97 13.98
N ALA A 235 -15.57 7.94 13.99
CA ALA A 235 -16.43 9.06 13.60
C ALA A 235 -16.95 9.92 14.79
N LYS A 236 -16.27 9.91 15.94
CA LYS A 236 -16.63 10.77 17.08
C LYS A 236 -15.44 11.45 17.71
#